data_AF-A0A4Q5RS62-F1
#
_entry.id   AF-A0A4Q5RS62-F1
#
_cell.length_a   1.000
_cell.length_b   1.000
_cell.length_c   1.000
_cell.angle_alpha   90.00
_cell.angle_beta   90.00
_cell.angle_gamma   90.00
#
_symmetry.space_group_name_H-M   'P 1'
#
loop_
_entity.id
_entity.type
_entity.pdbx_description
1 polymer ?
#
loop_
_entity_poly.entity_id
_entity_poly.type
_entity_poly.pdbx_seq_one_letter_code
_entity_poly.pdbx_strand_id
1 'polypeptide(L)'
;MYLYKNQLYKLLLPVFFLLLSIGCRNFKNITVTAENKLPATFAGATDTTNIAGLPVSSFFTDPNLLRLIDTAVTANPDVLSALQRVEIANANLRYNRLLLLPSVDAEARVGLDKYGDYTMNGVGNYDTNLSPNINDKQRIPNPTPDYFLGFKSSWE
;
A
#
# COMPACT_ATOMS: atom_id res chain seq x y z
N MET A 1 -26.26 -3.43 -43.93
CA MET A 1 -26.27 -3.24 -42.46
C MET A 1 -25.02 -3.76 -41.74
N TYR A 2 -24.28 -4.76 -42.28
CA TYR A 2 -23.04 -5.28 -41.66
C TYR A 2 -21.82 -4.34 -41.74
N LEU A 3 -21.71 -3.51 -42.80
CA LEU A 3 -20.57 -2.60 -42.98
C LEU A 3 -20.51 -1.47 -41.93
N TYR A 4 -21.66 -1.03 -41.40
CA TYR A 4 -21.73 0.01 -40.37
C TYR A 4 -21.20 -0.49 -39.02
N LYS A 5 -21.46 -1.76 -38.68
CA LYS A 5 -21.02 -2.41 -37.44
C LYS A 5 -19.49 -2.50 -37.35
N ASN A 6 -18.82 -2.70 -38.49
CA ASN A 6 -17.36 -2.74 -38.58
C ASN A 6 -16.70 -1.36 -38.50
N GLN A 7 -17.40 -0.29 -38.87
CA GLN A 7 -16.90 1.09 -38.70
C GLN A 7 -17.14 1.59 -37.27
N LEU A 8 -18.20 1.10 -36.60
CA LEU A 8 -18.53 1.46 -35.23
C LEU A 8 -17.48 0.94 -34.23
N TYR A 9 -16.99 -0.31 -34.37
CA TYR A 9 -15.96 -0.83 -33.45
C TYR A 9 -14.62 -0.09 -33.61
N LYS A 10 -14.28 0.33 -34.84
CA LYS A 10 -13.06 1.11 -35.12
C LYS A 10 -13.08 2.47 -34.44
N LEU A 11 -14.26 3.02 -34.16
CA LEU A 11 -14.43 4.30 -33.46
C LEU A 11 -14.59 4.12 -31.94
N LEU A 12 -15.21 3.02 -31.49
CA LEU A 12 -15.40 2.73 -30.05
C LEU A 12 -14.13 2.23 -29.34
N LEU A 13 -13.28 1.47 -30.01
CA LEU A 13 -12.05 0.90 -29.45
C LEU A 13 -11.01 1.97 -29.02
N PRO A 14 -10.74 3.03 -29.80
CA PRO A 14 -9.86 4.12 -29.35
C PRO A 14 -10.51 4.98 -28.25
N VAL A 15 -11.84 5.17 -28.27
CA VAL A 15 -12.57 5.89 -27.23
C VAL A 15 -12.50 5.15 -25.89
N PHE A 16 -12.61 3.82 -25.91
CA PHE A 16 -12.43 2.98 -24.73
C PHE A 16 -11.01 3.10 -24.16
N PHE A 17 -9.98 3.06 -25.00
CA PHE A 17 -8.59 3.27 -24.57
C PHE A 17 -8.35 4.69 -24.04
N LEU A 18 -8.98 5.71 -24.61
CA LEU A 18 -8.93 7.09 -24.13
C LEU A 18 -9.62 7.27 -22.77
N LEU A 19 -10.70 6.52 -22.51
CA LEU A 19 -11.40 6.54 -21.22
C LEU A 19 -10.57 5.89 -20.11
N LEU A 20 -9.76 4.86 -20.43
CA LEU A 20 -8.87 4.19 -19.48
C LEU A 20 -7.70 5.08 -19.01
N SER A 21 -7.30 6.10 -19.78
CA SER A 21 -6.17 6.97 -19.42
C SER A 21 -6.53 8.16 -18.51
N ILE A 22 -7.81 8.38 -18.23
CA ILE A 22 -8.30 9.50 -17.39
C ILE A 22 -8.15 9.21 -15.88
N GLY A 23 -7.83 7.96 -15.50
CA GLY A 23 -7.77 7.52 -14.11
C GLY A 23 -6.54 7.96 -13.29
N CYS A 24 -5.54 8.63 -13.88
CA CYS A 24 -4.34 9.03 -13.16
C CYS A 24 -4.57 10.32 -12.38
N ARG A 25 -5.14 10.21 -11.17
CA ARG A 25 -5.31 11.34 -10.26
C ARG A 25 -4.03 11.55 -9.46
N ASN A 26 -3.34 12.66 -9.71
CA ASN A 26 -2.14 13.04 -8.95
C ASN A 26 -2.50 13.57 -7.57
N PHE A 27 -1.57 13.39 -6.62
CA PHE A 27 -1.69 13.92 -5.27
C PHE A 27 -1.75 15.46 -5.30
N LYS A 28 -2.72 16.06 -4.61
CA LYS A 28 -2.83 17.53 -4.52
C LYS A 28 -1.69 18.04 -3.64
N ASN A 29 -0.85 18.92 -4.19
CA ASN A 29 0.20 19.57 -3.41
C ASN A 29 -0.43 20.34 -2.23
N ILE A 30 0.05 20.06 -1.03
CA ILE A 30 -0.38 20.73 0.19
C ILE A 30 0.47 21.99 0.31
N THR A 31 -0.10 23.14 -0.02
CA THR A 31 0.51 24.43 0.31
C THR A 31 0.26 24.69 1.78
N VAL A 32 1.31 24.67 2.61
CA VAL A 32 1.23 25.06 4.02
C VAL A 32 1.10 26.58 4.06
N THR A 33 -0.10 27.09 3.83
CA THR A 33 -0.40 28.51 4.04
C THR A 33 -0.60 28.68 5.53
N ALA A 34 0.36 29.34 6.20
CA ALA A 34 0.20 29.73 7.59
C ALA A 34 -0.98 30.72 7.66
N GLU A 35 -2.12 30.27 8.15
CA GLU A 35 -3.36 31.05 8.23
C GLU A 35 -3.34 32.12 9.34
N ASN A 36 -2.26 32.18 10.11
CA ASN A 36 -2.14 33.13 11.21
C ASN A 36 -1.90 34.54 10.65
N LYS A 37 -2.92 35.39 10.76
CA LYS A 37 -2.81 36.85 10.59
C LYS A 37 -1.98 37.45 11.73
N LEU A 38 -0.68 37.19 11.71
CA LEU A 38 0.27 37.80 12.64
C LEU A 38 0.65 39.20 12.14
N PRO A 39 0.95 40.14 13.05
CA PRO A 39 1.55 41.41 12.66
C PRO A 39 2.92 41.14 12.01
N ALA A 40 3.30 41.95 11.03
CA ALA A 40 4.58 41.81 10.34
C ALA A 40 5.79 41.94 11.28
N THR A 41 5.64 42.68 12.38
CA THR A 41 6.62 42.77 13.46
C THR A 41 5.90 42.89 14.81
N PHE A 42 6.47 42.32 15.87
CA PHE A 42 5.93 42.44 17.23
C PHE A 42 6.50 43.65 17.99
N ALA A 43 7.71 44.12 17.63
CA ALA A 43 8.43 45.21 18.31
C ALA A 43 9.14 46.19 17.35
N GLY A 44 8.76 46.22 16.06
CA GLY A 44 9.31 47.16 15.08
C GLY A 44 10.74 46.88 14.60
N ALA A 45 11.41 45.86 15.12
CA ALA A 45 12.72 45.40 14.65
C ALA A 45 12.58 44.19 13.72
N THR A 46 13.12 44.30 12.51
CA THR A 46 13.24 43.20 11.55
C THR A 46 14.68 42.71 11.58
N ASP A 47 15.02 41.88 12.57
CA ASP A 47 16.33 41.22 12.61
C ASP A 47 16.27 39.90 11.82
N THR A 48 17.35 39.60 11.10
CA THR A 48 17.53 38.33 10.40
C THR A 48 18.08 37.24 11.33
N THR A 49 18.62 37.63 12.48
CA THR A 49 19.10 36.72 13.52
C THR A 49 18.00 36.46 14.53
N ASN A 50 17.72 35.17 14.79
CA ASN A 50 16.66 34.73 15.70
C ASN A 50 17.28 33.86 16.80
N ILE A 51 16.80 34.05 18.03
CA ILE A 51 17.17 33.24 19.20
C ILE A 51 16.98 31.74 18.97
N ALA A 52 16.04 31.34 18.10
CA ALA A 52 15.79 29.94 17.76
C ALA A 52 17.00 29.22 17.15
N GLY A 53 17.93 29.94 16.51
CA GLY A 53 19.15 29.38 15.93
C GLY A 53 20.34 29.38 16.88
N LEU A 54 20.24 30.01 18.06
CA LEU A 54 21.35 30.09 19.00
C LEU A 54 21.50 28.77 19.78
N PRO A 55 22.72 28.22 19.88
CA PRO A 55 22.94 27.06 20.72
C PRO A 55 22.74 27.42 22.20
N VAL A 56 22.14 26.51 22.96
CA VAL A 56 21.82 26.69 24.40
C VAL A 56 23.07 27.08 25.20
N SER A 57 24.24 26.56 24.84
CA SER A 57 25.53 26.87 25.45
C SER A 57 26.03 28.29 25.21
N SER A 58 25.58 28.96 24.16
CA SER A 58 25.87 30.39 23.93
C SER A 58 24.91 31.32 24.67
N PHE A 59 23.75 30.80 25.09
CA PHE A 59 22.73 31.56 25.79
C PHE A 59 22.92 31.52 27.31
N PHE A 60 23.23 30.34 27.88
CA PHE A 60 23.52 30.20 29.30
C PHE A 60 25.02 30.12 29.57
N THR A 61 25.53 30.95 30.48
CA THR A 61 26.95 31.02 30.85
C THR A 61 27.32 30.16 32.06
N ASP A 62 26.35 29.70 32.86
CA ASP A 62 26.60 28.86 34.04
C ASP A 62 26.87 27.39 33.65
N PRO A 63 28.09 26.87 33.90
CA PRO A 63 28.43 25.49 33.58
C PRO A 63 27.61 24.45 34.36
N ASN A 64 27.13 24.77 35.57
CA ASN A 64 26.31 23.83 36.34
C ASN A 64 24.91 23.68 35.72
N LEU A 65 24.30 24.80 35.33
CA LEU A 65 23.01 24.80 34.63
C LEU A 65 23.10 24.05 33.30
N LEU A 66 24.16 24.27 32.52
CA LEU A 66 24.37 23.55 31.26
C LEU A 66 24.43 22.03 31.47
N ARG A 67 25.13 21.56 32.50
CA ARG A 67 25.19 20.13 32.84
C ARG A 67 23.84 19.55 33.26
N LEU A 68 23.03 20.32 33.99
CA LEU A 68 21.68 19.93 34.37
C LEU A 68 20.76 19.83 33.15
N ILE A 69 20.85 20.79 32.22
CA ILE A 69 20.09 20.76 30.96
C ILE A 69 20.47 19.53 30.13
N ASP A 70 21.77 19.25 29.98
CA ASP A 70 22.26 18.08 29.23
C ASP A 70 21.73 16.77 29.83
N THR A 71 21.83 16.63 31.16
CA THR A 71 21.28 15.47 31.88
C THR A 71 19.77 15.36 31.70
N ALA A 72 19.05 16.48 31.78
CA ALA A 72 17.61 16.51 31.60
C ALA A 72 17.22 16.10 30.17
N VAL A 73 17.82 16.69 29.13
CA VAL A 73 17.46 16.39 27.74
C VAL A 73 17.76 14.92 27.38
N THR A 74 18.88 14.37 27.86
CA THR A 74 19.28 13.00 27.56
C THR A 74 18.47 11.94 28.31
N ALA A 75 18.06 12.23 29.55
CA ALA A 75 17.33 11.28 30.40
C ALA A 75 15.83 11.57 30.55
N ASN A 76 15.28 12.57 29.85
CA ASN A 76 13.86 12.93 29.97
C ASN A 76 12.96 11.92 29.22
N PRO A 77 12.07 11.20 29.93
CA PRO A 77 11.13 10.25 29.32
C PRO A 77 10.22 10.87 28.27
N ASP A 78 9.85 12.15 28.40
CA ASP A 78 9.02 12.86 27.42
C ASP A 78 9.76 13.07 26.10
N VAL A 79 11.05 13.42 26.16
CA VAL A 79 11.90 13.56 24.96
C VAL A 79 12.09 12.20 24.29
N LEU A 80 12.36 11.16 25.07
CA LEU A 80 12.49 9.80 24.55
C LEU A 80 11.17 9.30 23.94
N SER A 81 10.03 9.59 24.58
CA SER A 81 8.69 9.28 24.07
C SER A 81 8.40 10.03 22.77
N ALA A 82 8.77 11.31 22.68
CA ALA A 82 8.64 12.09 21.46
C ALA A 82 9.46 11.49 20.30
N LEU A 83 10.69 11.04 20.57
CA LEU A 83 11.52 10.35 19.58
C LEU A 83 10.85 9.04 19.11
N GLN A 84 10.31 8.24 20.03
CA GLN A 84 9.60 7.02 19.65
C GLN A 84 8.35 7.31 18.80
N ARG A 85 7.64 8.41 19.05
CA ARG A 85 6.51 8.82 18.19
C ARG A 85 6.96 9.16 16.77
N VAL A 86 8.14 9.76 16.60
CA VAL A 86 8.74 9.99 15.27
C VAL A 86 9.03 8.66 14.58
N GLU A 87 9.62 7.70 15.29
CA GLU A 87 9.88 6.36 14.74
C GLU A 87 8.60 5.62 14.35
N ILE A 88 7.55 5.71 15.17
CA ILE A 88 6.22 5.16 14.85
C ILE A 88 5.66 5.82 13.58
N ALA A 89 5.77 7.14 13.45
CA ALA A 89 5.33 7.86 12.25
C ALA A 89 6.10 7.40 10.99
N ASN A 90 7.42 7.21 11.11
CA ASN A 90 8.26 6.70 10.02
C ASN A 90 7.89 5.25 9.63
N ALA A 91 7.66 4.38 10.62
CA ALA A 91 7.23 3.01 10.39
C ALA A 91 5.86 2.97 9.70
N ASN A 92 4.92 3.78 10.15
CA ASN A 92 3.60 3.92 9.51
C ASN A 92 3.71 4.43 8.07
N LEU A 93 4.56 5.43 7.81
CA LEU A 93 4.80 5.91 6.46
C LEU A 93 5.34 4.80 5.55
N ARG A 94 6.28 3.99 6.04
CA ARG A 94 6.82 2.83 5.31
C ARG A 94 5.75 1.77 5.07
N TYR A 95 4.97 1.42 6.09
CA TYR A 95 3.89 0.45 5.99
C TYR A 95 2.86 0.87 4.92
N ASN A 96 2.38 2.11 4.99
CA ASN A 96 1.41 2.63 4.02
C ASN A 96 1.97 2.68 2.59
N ARG A 97 3.28 2.95 2.42
CA ARG A 97 3.92 2.87 1.10
C ARG A 97 3.96 1.44 0.55
N LEU A 98 4.18 0.45 1.41
CA LEU A 98 4.22 -0.96 1.00
C LEU A 98 2.85 -1.51 0.60
N LEU A 99 1.75 -0.98 1.15
CA LEU A 99 0.39 -1.32 0.72
C LEU A 99 0.12 -0.99 -0.76
N LEU A 100 0.91 -0.09 -1.36
CA LEU A 100 0.81 0.23 -2.79
C LEU A 100 1.50 -0.81 -3.68
N LEU A 101 2.30 -1.70 -3.10
CA LEU A 101 3.02 -2.77 -3.81
C LEU A 101 2.23 -4.07 -3.70
N PRO A 102 2.35 -4.98 -4.69
CA PRO A 102 1.74 -6.30 -4.58
C PRO A 102 2.38 -7.10 -3.45
N SER A 103 1.56 -7.86 -2.72
CA SER A 103 2.07 -8.88 -1.80
C SER A 103 2.57 -10.09 -2.60
N VAL A 104 3.56 -10.80 -2.05
CA VAL A 104 4.07 -12.06 -2.61
C VAL A 104 4.22 -13.05 -1.48
N ASP A 105 3.43 -14.12 -1.56
CA ASP A 105 3.36 -15.18 -0.55
C ASP A 105 3.83 -16.50 -1.14
N ALA A 106 4.54 -17.30 -0.34
CA ALA A 106 4.80 -18.69 -0.65
C ALA A 106 3.64 -19.55 -0.11
N GLU A 107 2.96 -20.30 -0.98
CA GLU A 107 1.82 -21.15 -0.60
C GLU A 107 2.10 -22.61 -0.97
N ALA A 108 1.78 -23.50 -0.02
CA ALA A 108 1.64 -24.93 -0.25
C ALA A 108 0.20 -25.34 0.11
N ARG A 109 -0.52 -25.95 -0.84
CA ARG A 109 -1.90 -26.43 -0.68
C ARG A 109 -1.95 -27.93 -0.97
N VAL A 110 -2.69 -28.64 -0.15
CA VAL A 110 -2.98 -30.06 -0.33
C VAL A 110 -4.44 -30.26 0.05
N GLY A 111 -5.24 -30.75 -0.89
CA GLY A 111 -6.68 -30.85 -0.77
C GLY A 111 -7.27 -31.98 -1.61
N LEU A 112 -8.52 -32.31 -1.33
CA LEU A 112 -9.32 -33.27 -2.09
C LEU A 112 -10.68 -32.65 -2.35
N ASP A 113 -11.07 -32.60 -3.62
CA ASP A 113 -12.37 -32.10 -4.06
C ASP A 113 -13.33 -33.27 -4.32
N LYS A 114 -14.43 -33.30 -3.56
CA LYS A 114 -15.54 -34.22 -3.82
C LYS A 114 -16.72 -33.43 -4.40
N TYR A 115 -16.99 -33.65 -5.68
CA TYR A 115 -18.17 -33.09 -6.34
C TYR A 115 -19.41 -33.90 -5.96
N GLY A 116 -20.53 -33.21 -5.75
CA GLY A 116 -21.81 -33.88 -5.46
C GLY A 116 -22.39 -34.54 -6.71
N ASP A 117 -23.02 -35.69 -6.54
CA ASP A 117 -23.48 -36.55 -7.65
C ASP A 117 -24.48 -35.84 -8.59
N TYR A 118 -25.25 -34.88 -8.09
CA TYR A 118 -26.25 -34.11 -8.86
C TYR A 118 -25.78 -32.70 -9.26
N THR A 119 -24.48 -32.42 -9.15
CA THR A 119 -23.90 -31.13 -9.57
C THR A 119 -23.41 -31.21 -11.01
N MET A 120 -23.32 -30.06 -11.71
CA MET A 120 -22.80 -29.99 -13.08
C MET A 120 -21.44 -30.71 -13.21
N ASN A 121 -20.53 -30.48 -12.26
CA ASN A 121 -19.21 -31.12 -12.25
C ASN A 121 -19.29 -32.61 -11.91
N GLY A 122 -20.16 -33.02 -10.98
CA GLY A 122 -20.33 -34.44 -10.62
C GLY A 122 -20.87 -35.29 -11.77
N VAL A 123 -21.97 -34.86 -12.39
CA VAL A 123 -22.57 -35.53 -13.55
C VAL A 123 -21.62 -35.49 -14.75
N GLY A 124 -21.00 -34.33 -15.02
CA GLY A 124 -20.06 -34.17 -16.12
C GLY A 124 -18.82 -35.07 -15.99
N ASN A 125 -18.23 -35.17 -14.80
CA ASN A 125 -17.09 -36.05 -14.55
C ASN A 125 -17.47 -37.53 -14.66
N TYR A 126 -18.67 -37.91 -14.18
CA TYR A 126 -19.18 -39.28 -14.31
C TYR A 126 -19.33 -39.67 -15.79
N ASP A 127 -19.99 -38.85 -16.59
CA ASP A 127 -20.21 -39.12 -18.02
C ASP A 127 -18.89 -39.09 -18.81
N THR A 128 -18.00 -38.14 -18.51
CA THR A 128 -16.66 -38.07 -19.13
C THR A 128 -15.86 -39.35 -18.89
N ASN A 129 -15.96 -39.93 -17.68
CA ASN A 129 -15.27 -41.18 -17.31
C ASN A 129 -15.79 -42.43 -18.04
N LEU A 130 -16.97 -42.37 -18.68
CA LEU A 130 -17.55 -43.45 -19.48
C LEU A 130 -17.23 -43.33 -20.98
N SER A 131 -16.65 -42.21 -21.40
CA SER A 131 -16.36 -41.94 -22.81
C SER A 131 -15.30 -42.90 -23.37
N PRO A 132 -15.52 -43.50 -24.56
CA PRO A 132 -14.52 -44.35 -25.22
C PRO A 132 -13.32 -43.55 -25.75
N ASN A 133 -13.38 -42.21 -25.74
CA ASN A 133 -12.35 -41.33 -26.27
C ASN A 133 -11.27 -40.93 -25.25
N ILE A 134 -11.38 -41.40 -24.00
CA ILE A 134 -10.40 -41.13 -22.94
C ILE A 134 -9.65 -42.39 -22.55
N ASN A 135 -8.38 -42.22 -22.16
CA ASN A 135 -7.56 -43.31 -21.62
C ASN A 135 -7.57 -43.32 -20.08
N ASP A 136 -6.97 -44.34 -19.47
CA ASP A 136 -6.95 -44.49 -18.01
C ASP A 136 -6.25 -43.34 -17.25
N LYS A 137 -5.33 -42.60 -17.90
CA LYS A 137 -4.68 -41.42 -17.32
C LYS A 137 -5.55 -40.17 -17.38
N GLN A 138 -6.57 -40.16 -18.24
CA GLN A 138 -7.53 -39.07 -18.41
C GLN A 138 -8.79 -39.26 -17.56
N ARG A 139 -8.92 -40.40 -16.86
CA ARG A 139 -10.01 -40.63 -15.91
C ARG A 139 -9.85 -39.68 -14.72
N ILE A 140 -10.94 -38.98 -14.41
CA ILE A 140 -10.99 -38.04 -13.30
C ILE A 140 -11.28 -38.86 -12.03
N PRO A 141 -10.36 -38.89 -11.04
CA PRO A 141 -10.58 -39.61 -9.79
C PRO A 141 -11.64 -38.92 -8.93
N ASN A 142 -12.33 -39.68 -8.07
CA ASN A 142 -13.30 -39.14 -7.11
C ASN A 142 -12.94 -39.65 -5.70
N PRO A 143 -12.47 -38.80 -4.77
CA PRO A 143 -12.30 -37.35 -4.89
C PRO A 143 -11.07 -36.95 -5.74
N THR A 144 -11.12 -35.75 -6.33
CA THR A 144 -10.04 -35.21 -7.16
C THR A 144 -8.97 -34.57 -6.28
N PRO A 145 -7.67 -34.90 -6.43
CA PRO A 145 -6.62 -34.23 -5.67
C PRO A 145 -6.35 -32.81 -6.17
N ASP A 146 -6.22 -31.87 -5.23
CA ASP A 146 -5.78 -30.49 -5.46
C ASP A 146 -4.47 -30.24 -4.69
N TYR A 147 -3.36 -30.07 -5.42
CA TYR A 147 -2.05 -29.75 -4.83
C TYR A 147 -1.50 -28.48 -5.47
N PHE A 148 -1.06 -27.53 -4.65
CA PHE A 148 -0.37 -26.31 -5.08
C PHE A 148 0.94 -26.18 -4.31
N LEU A 149 2.03 -25.83 -4.99
CA LEU A 149 3.27 -25.42 -4.36
C LEU A 149 3.90 -24.33 -5.22
N GLY A 150 3.98 -23.12 -4.69
CA GLY A 150 4.54 -22.00 -5.44
C GLY A 150 4.36 -20.68 -4.75
N PHE A 151 4.58 -19.61 -5.49
CA PHE A 151 4.34 -18.24 -5.03
C PHE A 151 3.03 -17.72 -5.60
N LYS A 152 2.28 -16.95 -4.80
CA LYS A 152 1.13 -16.18 -5.25
C LYS A 152 1.37 -14.71 -4.98
N SER A 153 0.85 -13.88 -5.88
CA SER A 153 0.87 -12.44 -5.71
C SER A 153 -0.55 -11.90 -5.74
N SER A 154 -0.84 -10.93 -4.87
CA SER A 154 -2.13 -10.26 -4.85
C SER A 154 -1.96 -8.75 -4.77
N TRP A 155 -2.89 -8.05 -5.40
CA TRP A 155 -3.03 -6.60 -5.39
C TRP A 155 -4.52 -6.31 -5.20
N GLU A 156 -4.86 -5.36 -4.34
CA GLU A 156 -6.21 -4.81 -4.24
C GLU A 156 -6.44 -3.74 -5.32
#